data_AF-A0A1F5Z0R2-F1
#
_entry.id   AF-A0A1F5Z0R2-F1
#
_cell.length_a   1.000
_cell.length_b   1.000
_cell.length_c   1.000
_cell.angle_alpha   90.00
_cell.angle_beta   90.00
_cell.angle_gamma   90.00
#
_symmetry.space_group_name_H-M   'P 1'
#
loop_
_entity.id
_entity.type
_entity.pdbx_description
1 polymer ?
#
loop_
_entity_poly.entity_id
_entity_poly.type
_entity_poly.pdbx_seq_one_letter_code
_entity_poly.pdbx_strand_id
1 'polypeptide(L)'
;MKKQDKLKLYIDSSSNKKTTVMLGEKVLEEDSSVWHSQVILPMIKKIIGKRKLDEINGFEIKKTGDSFTGLRVGAAIANALNFALNRKSKIIIPHYE
;
A
#
# COMPACT_ATOMS: atom_id res chain seq x y z
N MET A 1 -28.11 -10.51 -0.55
CA MET A 1 -26.64 -10.50 -0.53
C MET A 1 -26.18 -9.05 -0.49
N LYS A 2 -25.72 -8.54 0.67
CA LYS A 2 -25.33 -7.13 0.81
C LYS A 2 -24.00 -6.91 0.09
N LYS A 3 -23.95 -5.90 -0.77
CA LYS A 3 -22.75 -5.38 -1.45
C LYS A 3 -21.73 -5.05 -0.35
N GLN A 4 -20.73 -5.91 -0.15
CA GLN A 4 -19.67 -5.65 0.82
C GLN A 4 -18.88 -4.46 0.28
N ASP A 5 -18.93 -3.32 0.96
CA ASP A 5 -18.02 -2.21 0.69
C ASP A 5 -16.60 -2.77 0.78
N LYS A 6 -15.92 -2.84 -0.36
CA LYS A 6 -14.59 -3.43 -0.45
C LYS A 6 -13.62 -2.48 0.23
N LEU A 7 -13.23 -2.78 1.46
CA LEU A 7 -12.22 -2.02 2.18
C LEU A 7 -10.85 -2.29 1.53
N LYS A 8 -10.37 -1.36 0.72
CA LYS A 8 -9.09 -1.49 0.01
C LYS A 8 -8.01 -0.65 0.67
N LEU A 9 -6.81 -1.20 0.77
CA LEU A 9 -5.61 -0.47 1.15
C LEU A 9 -4.89 0.00 -0.12
N TYR A 10 -4.65 1.30 -0.24
CA TYR A 10 -3.90 1.88 -1.35
C TYR A 10 -2.58 2.47 -0.85
N ILE A 11 -1.48 2.18 -1.55
CA ILE A 11 -0.14 2.67 -1.22
C ILE A 11 0.35 3.56 -2.38
N ASP A 12 0.62 4.82 -2.08
CA ASP A 12 1.34 5.72 -2.97
C ASP A 12 2.73 6.01 -2.42
N SER A 13 3.72 5.33 -2.97
CA SER A 13 5.14 5.55 -2.70
C SER A 13 5.85 6.00 -3.96
N SER A 14 5.14 6.66 -4.87
CA SER A 14 5.68 7.04 -6.18
C SER A 14 6.62 8.23 -6.12
N SER A 15 6.59 9.02 -5.04
CA SER A 15 7.47 10.17 -4.82
C SER A 15 8.57 9.87 -3.80
N ASN A 16 9.74 10.49 -3.99
CA ASN A 16 10.85 10.43 -3.04
C ASN A 16 10.69 11.42 -1.87
N LYS A 17 9.67 12.29 -1.91
CA LYS A 17 9.38 13.29 -0.88
C LYS A 17 8.20 12.92 -0.02
N LYS A 18 7.22 12.21 -0.56
CA LYS A 18 5.95 11.93 0.12
C LYS A 18 5.50 10.49 -0.09
N THR A 19 5.07 9.86 0.99
CA THR A 19 4.34 8.59 0.95
C THR A 19 2.91 8.83 1.43
N THR A 20 1.95 8.23 0.74
CA THR A 20 0.52 8.26 1.11
C THR A 20 0.01 6.83 1.28
N VAL A 21 -0.72 6.56 2.35
CA VAL A 21 -1.44 5.29 2.55
C VAL A 21 -2.90 5.59 2.80
N MET A 22 -3.80 4.92 2.09
CA MET A 22 -5.25 5.10 2.22
C MET A 22 -5.95 3.79 2.57
N LEU A 23 -6.98 3.86 3.41
CA LEU A 23 -7.83 2.73 3.79
C LEU A 23 -9.29 3.20 3.88
N GLY A 24 -10.07 2.99 2.81
CA GLY A 24 -11.38 3.62 2.67
C GLY A 24 -11.24 5.14 2.60
N GLU A 25 -11.92 5.86 3.48
CA GLU A 25 -11.84 7.33 3.58
C GLU A 25 -10.65 7.83 4.41
N LYS A 26 -9.96 6.94 5.13
CA LYS A 26 -8.79 7.32 5.93
C LYS A 26 -7.59 7.52 5.02
N VAL A 27 -6.88 8.63 5.22
CA VAL A 27 -5.65 8.97 4.51
C VAL A 27 -4.57 9.28 5.55
N LEU A 28 -3.39 8.69 5.38
CA LEU A 28 -2.17 9.09 6.08
C LEU A 28 -1.14 9.52 5.06
N GLU A 29 -0.47 10.62 5.37
CA GLU A 29 0.63 11.16 4.57
C GLU A 29 1.82 11.37 5.49
N GLU A 30 3.01 10.95 5.05
CA GLU A 30 4.25 11.15 5.78
C GLU A 30 5.34 11.64 4.81
N ASP A 31 6.26 12.45 5.34
CA ASP A 31 7.45 12.88 4.62
C ASP A 31 8.40 11.69 4.48
N SER A 32 8.69 11.32 3.22
CA SER A 32 9.60 10.22 2.88
C SER A 32 10.99 10.69 2.44
N SER A 33 11.28 11.98 2.55
CA SER A 33 12.61 12.53 2.31
C SER A 33 13.63 12.05 3.35
N VAL A 34 13.17 11.78 4.58
CA VAL A 34 14.03 11.40 5.72
C VAL A 34 14.15 9.88 5.88
N TRP A 35 13.03 9.17 5.80
CA TRP A 35 12.95 7.72 6.08
C TRP A 35 12.60 6.89 4.83
N HIS A 36 12.50 7.53 3.66
CA HIS A 36 12.25 6.91 2.36
C HIS A 36 11.12 5.87 2.40
N SER A 37 11.35 4.69 1.82
CA SER A 37 10.38 3.61 1.75
C SER A 37 10.13 2.89 3.07
N GLN A 38 10.89 3.18 4.13
CA GLN A 38 10.73 2.52 5.44
C GLN A 38 9.45 2.96 6.15
N VAL A 39 8.88 4.12 5.79
CA VAL A 39 7.65 4.65 6.40
C VAL A 39 6.39 3.85 6.05
N ILE A 40 6.41 3.09 4.94
CA ILE A 40 5.21 2.44 4.39
C ILE A 40 4.61 1.45 5.40
N LEU A 41 5.39 0.53 5.96
CA LEU A 41 4.87 -0.47 6.92
C LEU A 41 4.36 0.15 8.23
N PRO A 42 5.08 1.09 8.88
CA PRO A 42 4.55 1.86 10.01
C PRO A 42 3.22 2.57 9.70
N MET A 43 3.11 3.22 8.53
CA MET A 43 1.87 3.87 8.11
C MET A 43 0.71 2.87 7.93
N ILE A 44 0.98 1.72 7.31
CA ILE A 44 0.01 0.63 7.17
C ILE A 44 -0.45 0.14 8.56
N LYS A 45 0.47 -0.11 9.49
CA LYS A 45 0.13 -0.50 10.86
C LYS A 45 -0.74 0.55 11.56
N LYS A 46 -0.40 1.83 11.41
CA LYS A 46 -1.13 2.97 11.99
C LYS A 46 -2.55 3.09 11.42
N ILE A 47 -2.72 2.96 10.10
CA ILE A 47 -4.04 3.16 9.45
C ILE A 47 -5.00 1.99 9.65
N ILE A 48 -4.47 0.76 9.73
CA ILE A 48 -5.25 -0.46 10.00
C ILE A 48 -5.69 -0.50 11.47
N GLY A 49 -4.84 0.00 12.38
CA GLY A 49 -5.13 0.05 13.81
C GLY A 49 -5.24 -1.35 14.42
N LYS A 50 -6.38 -1.65 15.03
CA LYS A 50 -6.66 -2.96 15.67
C LYS A 50 -7.34 -3.98 14.75
N ARG A 51 -7.65 -3.60 13.50
CA ARG A 51 -8.30 -4.50 12.53
C ARG A 51 -7.34 -5.63 12.15
N LYS A 52 -7.89 -6.77 11.80
CA LYS A 52 -7.13 -7.86 11.20
C LYS A 52 -6.87 -7.58 9.72
N LEU A 53 -5.75 -8.10 9.22
CA LEU A 53 -5.36 -7.92 7.81
C LEU A 53 -6.32 -8.60 6.83
N ASP A 54 -6.98 -9.68 7.25
CA ASP A 54 -7.95 -10.44 6.44
C ASP A 54 -9.25 -9.66 6.18
N GLU A 55 -9.58 -8.66 6.99
CA GLU A 55 -10.72 -7.74 6.80
C GLU A 55 -10.54 -6.78 5.61
N ILE A 56 -9.30 -6.53 5.17
CA ILE A 56 -8.99 -5.66 4.03
C ILE A 56 -9.19 -6.46 2.76
N ASN A 57 -10.05 -6.08 1.82
CA ASN A 57 -10.38 -6.91 0.65
C ASN A 57 -9.36 -6.85 -0.50
N GLY A 58 -8.46 -5.87 -0.51
CA GLY A 58 -7.49 -5.72 -1.59
C GLY A 58 -6.37 -4.74 -1.26
N PHE A 59 -5.24 -4.93 -1.94
CA PHE A 59 -4.06 -4.08 -1.86
C PHE A 59 -3.78 -3.53 -3.24
N GLU A 60 -3.77 -2.21 -3.36
CA GLU A 60 -3.51 -1.48 -4.60
C GLU A 60 -2.34 -0.53 -4.38
N ILE A 61 -1.63 -0.20 -5.45
CA ILE A 61 -0.49 0.72 -5.40
C ILE A 61 -0.54 1.70 -6.56
N LYS A 62 0.06 2.87 -6.38
CA LYS A 62 0.52 3.69 -7.51
C LYS A 62 1.68 2.96 -8.19
N LYS A 63 1.60 2.79 -9.52
CA LYS A 63 2.58 2.00 -10.28
C LYS A 63 3.62 2.81 -11.05
N THR A 64 3.46 4.13 -11.14
CA THR A 64 4.33 5.04 -11.90
C THR A 64 4.72 6.23 -11.04
N GLY A 65 5.92 6.77 -11.25
CA GLY A 65 6.44 7.96 -10.57
C GLY A 65 7.96 8.00 -10.51
N ASP A 66 8.49 8.98 -9.79
CA ASP A 66 9.92 9.33 -9.72
C ASP A 66 10.71 8.53 -8.65
N SER A 67 10.03 7.81 -7.76
CA SER A 67 10.66 7.00 -6.70
C SER A 67 10.80 5.54 -7.10
N PHE A 68 11.89 5.21 -7.78
CA PHE A 68 12.20 3.84 -8.18
C PHE A 68 12.16 2.83 -7.01
N THR A 69 12.82 3.19 -5.91
CA THR A 69 12.83 2.36 -4.68
C THR A 69 11.46 2.32 -4.04
N GLY A 70 10.76 3.45 -3.94
CA GLY A 70 9.42 3.51 -3.34
C GLY A 70 8.42 2.63 -4.08
N LEU A 71 8.41 2.67 -5.41
CA LEU A 71 7.56 1.83 -6.26
C LEU A 71 7.84 0.33 -6.07
N ARG A 72 9.12 -0.07 -6.01
CA ARG A 72 9.52 -1.47 -5.75
C ARG A 72 9.07 -1.95 -4.39
N VAL A 73 9.31 -1.15 -3.34
CA VAL A 73 8.95 -1.51 -1.97
C VAL A 73 7.43 -1.58 -1.82
N GLY A 74 6.69 -0.62 -2.36
CA GLY A 74 5.22 -0.64 -2.36
C GLY A 74 4.66 -1.90 -3.03
N ALA A 75 5.17 -2.26 -4.21
CA ALA A 75 4.79 -3.48 -4.91
C ALA A 75 5.14 -4.75 -4.13
N ALA A 76 6.34 -4.83 -3.55
CA ALA A 76 6.78 -5.96 -2.75
C ALA A 76 5.87 -6.17 -1.53
N ILE A 77 5.52 -5.09 -0.80
CA ILE A 77 4.61 -5.14 0.34
C ILE A 77 3.23 -5.64 -0.10
N ALA A 78 2.64 -5.05 -1.15
CA ALA A 78 1.31 -5.44 -1.62
C ALA A 78 1.26 -6.92 -2.09
N ASN A 79 2.30 -7.38 -2.79
CA ASN A 79 2.43 -8.78 -3.19
C ASN A 79 2.61 -9.71 -1.99
N ALA A 80 3.47 -9.37 -1.04
CA ALA A 80 3.72 -10.15 0.17
C ALA A 80 2.46 -10.28 1.04
N LEU A 81 1.68 -9.20 1.19
CA LEU A 81 0.41 -9.22 1.92
C LEU A 81 -0.63 -10.11 1.23
N ASN A 82 -0.76 -10.02 -0.09
CA ASN A 82 -1.65 -10.92 -0.84
C ASN A 82 -1.22 -12.39 -0.69
N PHE A 83 0.08 -12.65 -0.77
CA PHE A 83 0.64 -13.99 -0.59
C PHE A 83 0.38 -14.54 0.82
N ALA A 84 0.67 -13.75 1.86
CA ALA A 84 0.47 -14.13 3.26
C ALA A 84 -1.00 -14.41 3.60
N LEU A 85 -1.93 -13.74 2.91
CA LEU A 85 -3.38 -13.94 3.08
C LEU A 85 -3.95 -15.00 2.11
N ASN A 86 -3.10 -15.75 1.41
CA ASN A 86 -3.46 -16.77 0.44
C ASN A 86 -4.45 -16.28 -0.64
N ARG A 87 -4.26 -15.04 -1.11
CA ARG A 87 -5.14 -14.40 -2.09
C ARG A 87 -4.63 -14.61 -3.50
N LYS A 88 -5.50 -15.12 -4.38
CA LYS A 88 -5.26 -15.12 -5.83
C LYS A 88 -5.36 -13.68 -6.34
N SER A 89 -4.22 -13.05 -6.54
CA SER A 89 -4.10 -11.73 -7.14
C SER A 89 -3.06 -11.76 -8.26
N LYS A 90 -3.20 -10.88 -9.25
CA LYS A 90 -2.16 -10.68 -10.25
C LYS A 90 -0.95 -10.06 -9.56
N ILE A 91 0.25 -10.56 -9.86
CA ILE A 91 1.49 -9.98 -9.35
C ILE A 91 1.52 -8.50 -9.73
N ILE A 92 1.70 -7.65 -8.73
CA ILE A 92 1.79 -6.21 -8.88
C ILE A 92 3.24 -5.90 -9.26
N ILE A 93 3.42 -5.35 -10.46
CA ILE A 93 4.71 -4.92 -10.98
C ILE A 93 4.63 -3.41 -11.24
N PRO A 94 5.58 -2.61 -10.73
CA PRO A 94 5.66 -1.20 -11.04
C PRO A 94 6.14 -0.97 -12.48
N HIS A 95 5.75 0.16 -13.05
CA HIS A 95 6.21 0.62 -14.35
C HIS A 95 7.21 1.75 -14.15
N TYR A 96 8.36 1.62 -14.80
CA TYR A 96 9.41 2.63 -14.80
C TYR A 96 9.36 3.35 -16.14
N GLU A 97 9.40 4.67 -16.10
CA GLU A 97 9.60 5.53 -17.28
C GLU A 97 11.09 5.86 -17.41
#